data_AF-A0A2D6WP93-F1
#
_entry.id   AF-A0A2D6WP93-F1
#
_cell.length_a   1.000
_cell.length_b   1.000
_cell.length_c   1.000
_cell.angle_alpha   90.00
_cell.angle_beta   90.00
_cell.angle_gamma   90.00
#
_symmetry.space_group_name_H-M   'P 1'
#
loop_
_entity.id
_entity.type
_entity.pdbx_description
1 polymer ?
#
loop_
_entity_poly.entity_id
_entity_poly.type
_entity_poly.pdbx_seq_one_letter_code
_entity_poly.pdbx_strand_id
1 'polypeptide(L)'
;TGFHSVSLQPNSGASGEYAGLVAIRSYHESQGAVGPKQRDICLIPESAHGTNPASASLAGFKVVTVACSRGCVDLADLQAKAEQYSDQLGAFMLTYPSTYGIYESSVKDICLIIHRNGGQVYLDGANMNAMVGLCRPGDFGADVCHLNLHKTFCIPHGGGGPGSGPIGVAKHLEPFLPSNPFDLDASFARPVAGAQFGSASILSIPWMYIQSMGASGLKKASQVAILNANYLLKRLSGHYSILYQGTSGLVAHEGIIDLRPFKKELGIDVNDICKRLIDYGFHAPTMSWPVIGTLMIEPTESETIEELDRFVDAMIAIREEIRAVEEGRADAEDNVLKNAPFTIAAVSADIWPYSFSRTDAAWPKGLDRRRKFWSPVSRIDNALGDRVLICSCPPVEALTDA
;
A
#
# COMPACT_ATOMS: atom_id res chain seq x y z
N THR A 1 15.81 -7.76 9.37
CA THR A 1 15.75 -8.05 7.92
C THR A 1 16.58 -9.25 7.50
N GLY A 2 17.73 -9.54 8.14
CA GLY A 2 18.56 -10.71 7.79
C GLY A 2 19.60 -10.43 6.71
N PHE A 3 19.73 -9.17 6.28
CA PHE A 3 20.71 -8.74 5.28
C PHE A 3 22.07 -8.41 5.91
N HIS A 4 23.10 -8.39 5.06
CA HIS A 4 24.49 -8.14 5.45
C HIS A 4 24.79 -6.64 5.54
N SER A 5 24.44 -5.88 4.49
CA SER A 5 24.75 -4.45 4.38
C SER A 5 23.49 -3.63 4.09
N VAL A 6 23.52 -2.34 4.44
CA VAL A 6 22.40 -1.41 4.24
C VAL A 6 22.90 -0.11 3.58
N SER A 7 22.17 0.39 2.60
CA SER A 7 22.32 1.76 2.11
C SER A 7 21.13 2.61 2.54
N LEU A 8 21.41 3.75 3.17
CA LEU A 8 20.42 4.76 3.59
C LEU A 8 20.20 5.85 2.52
N GLN A 9 20.83 5.72 1.35
CA GLN A 9 20.79 6.74 0.31
C GLN A 9 19.41 6.95 -0.32
N PRO A 10 18.61 5.91 -0.63
CA PRO A 10 17.31 6.12 -1.27
C PRO A 10 16.32 6.82 -0.33
N ASN A 11 15.69 7.88 -0.82
CA ASN A 11 14.83 8.79 -0.06
C ASN A 11 13.32 8.51 -0.18
N SER A 12 12.93 7.39 -0.78
CA SER A 12 11.54 6.92 -0.87
C SER A 12 11.50 5.41 -1.14
N GLY A 13 10.36 4.75 -0.92
CA GLY A 13 10.24 3.32 -1.24
C GLY A 13 10.56 3.01 -2.70
N ALA A 14 9.99 3.80 -3.63
CA ALA A 14 10.26 3.68 -5.06
C ALA A 14 11.73 3.93 -5.43
N SER A 15 12.43 4.87 -4.78
CA SER A 15 13.88 5.01 -5.02
C SER A 15 14.68 3.85 -4.43
N GLY A 16 14.19 3.20 -3.37
CA GLY A 16 14.72 1.94 -2.84
C GLY A 16 14.52 0.75 -3.79
N GLU A 17 13.37 0.64 -4.45
CA GLU A 17 13.14 -0.30 -5.56
C GLU A 17 14.12 -0.09 -6.69
N TYR A 18 14.19 1.14 -7.21
CA TYR A 18 15.14 1.50 -8.25
C TYR A 18 16.59 1.18 -7.84
N ALA A 19 17.01 1.56 -6.62
CA ALA A 19 18.36 1.30 -6.13
C ALA A 19 18.69 -0.19 -6.02
N GLY A 20 17.76 -1.01 -5.51
CA GLY A 20 17.95 -2.46 -5.42
C GLY A 20 18.03 -3.12 -6.80
N LEU A 21 17.22 -2.69 -7.75
CA LEU A 21 17.25 -3.19 -9.13
C LEU A 21 18.51 -2.74 -9.88
N VAL A 22 18.99 -1.52 -9.66
CA VAL A 22 20.29 -1.07 -10.16
C VAL A 22 21.42 -1.94 -9.58
N ALA A 23 21.38 -2.25 -8.28
CA ALA A 23 22.37 -3.13 -7.67
C ALA A 23 22.35 -4.55 -8.27
N ILE A 24 21.16 -5.14 -8.48
CA ILE A 24 20.99 -6.43 -9.17
C ILE A 24 21.55 -6.38 -10.59
N ARG A 25 21.24 -5.33 -11.34
CA ARG A 25 21.73 -5.15 -12.71
C ARG A 25 23.25 -5.04 -12.73
N SER A 26 23.83 -4.20 -11.89
CA SER A 26 25.28 -4.05 -11.75
C SER A 26 25.97 -5.35 -11.34
N TYR A 27 25.34 -6.16 -10.48
CA TYR A 27 25.81 -7.49 -10.15
C TYR A 27 25.87 -8.39 -11.40
N HIS A 28 24.80 -8.47 -12.18
CA HIS A 28 24.79 -9.24 -13.43
C HIS A 28 25.83 -8.74 -14.44
N GLU A 29 25.96 -7.42 -14.61
CA GLU A 29 26.97 -6.79 -15.47
C GLU A 29 28.40 -7.17 -15.04
N SER A 30 28.67 -7.22 -13.73
CA SER A 30 29.96 -7.65 -13.17
C SER A 30 30.30 -9.13 -13.46
N GLN A 31 29.28 -9.97 -13.66
CA GLN A 31 29.43 -11.36 -14.07
C GLN A 31 29.52 -11.53 -15.60
N GLY A 32 29.61 -10.42 -16.35
CA GLY A 32 29.70 -10.42 -17.81
C GLY A 32 28.37 -10.55 -18.55
N ALA A 33 27.23 -10.40 -17.85
CA ALA A 33 25.90 -10.39 -18.47
C ALA A 33 25.61 -9.03 -19.12
N VAL A 34 26.34 -8.71 -20.19
CA VAL A 34 26.22 -7.46 -20.96
C VAL A 34 25.91 -7.74 -22.43
N GLY A 35 25.30 -6.76 -23.11
CA GLY A 35 24.99 -6.84 -24.55
C GLY A 35 24.08 -8.05 -24.87
N PRO A 36 24.48 -8.96 -25.78
CA PRO A 36 23.67 -10.14 -26.12
C PRO A 36 23.41 -11.13 -24.97
N LYS A 37 24.17 -11.04 -23.87
CA LYS A 37 24.04 -11.90 -22.68
C LYS A 37 23.35 -11.19 -21.51
N GLN A 38 22.71 -10.06 -21.75
CA GLN A 38 22.10 -9.27 -20.68
C GLN A 38 20.98 -10.02 -19.96
N ARG A 39 20.94 -9.89 -18.64
CA ARG A 39 19.87 -10.39 -17.79
C ARG A 39 18.91 -9.26 -17.43
N ASP A 40 18.07 -8.88 -18.38
CA ASP A 40 17.17 -7.72 -18.30
C ASP A 40 15.70 -8.09 -18.13
N ILE A 41 15.34 -9.36 -17.92
CA ILE A 41 13.95 -9.74 -17.60
C ILE A 41 13.70 -9.57 -16.10
N CYS A 42 12.64 -8.83 -15.76
CA CYS A 42 12.12 -8.72 -14.40
C CYS A 42 10.73 -9.34 -14.33
N LEU A 43 10.61 -10.44 -13.59
CA LEU A 43 9.33 -11.10 -13.32
C LEU A 43 8.61 -10.36 -12.17
N ILE A 44 7.33 -10.00 -12.38
CA ILE A 44 6.54 -9.24 -11.40
C ILE A 44 5.13 -9.84 -11.29
N PRO A 45 4.66 -10.25 -10.09
CA PRO A 45 3.29 -10.72 -9.90
C PRO A 45 2.24 -9.64 -10.24
N GLU A 46 1.08 -10.04 -10.76
CA GLU A 46 -0.06 -9.14 -11.06
C GLU A 46 -0.52 -8.32 -9.85
N SER A 47 -0.27 -8.83 -8.65
CA SER A 47 -0.65 -8.16 -7.41
C SER A 47 0.35 -7.09 -6.95
N ALA A 48 1.53 -6.99 -7.55
CA ALA A 48 2.57 -6.06 -7.07
C ALA A 48 2.10 -4.60 -7.08
N HIS A 49 2.70 -3.78 -6.21
CA HIS A 49 2.46 -2.35 -6.21
C HIS A 49 2.88 -1.72 -7.54
N GLY A 50 2.19 -0.65 -7.96
CA GLY A 50 2.42 -0.02 -9.26
C GLY A 50 3.81 0.59 -9.42
N THR A 51 4.52 0.85 -8.31
CA THR A 51 5.93 1.29 -8.33
C THR A 51 6.85 0.18 -8.83
N ASN A 52 6.58 -1.10 -8.52
CA ASN A 52 7.46 -2.20 -8.91
C ASN A 52 7.71 -2.26 -10.44
N PRO A 53 6.70 -2.33 -11.32
CA PRO A 53 6.93 -2.33 -12.76
C PRO A 53 7.50 -1.00 -13.28
N ALA A 54 7.18 0.13 -12.64
CA ALA A 54 7.73 1.44 -13.01
C ALA A 54 9.24 1.52 -12.69
N SER A 55 9.65 1.09 -11.49
CA SER A 55 11.03 1.01 -11.03
C SER A 55 11.85 0.03 -11.88
N ALA A 56 11.27 -1.13 -12.22
CA ALA A 56 11.90 -2.11 -13.13
C ALA A 56 12.14 -1.52 -14.51
N SER A 57 11.14 -0.87 -15.10
CA SER A 57 11.28 -0.22 -16.40
C SER A 57 12.32 0.92 -16.36
N LEU A 58 12.33 1.73 -15.29
CA LEU A 58 13.31 2.80 -15.09
C LEU A 58 14.74 2.28 -14.93
N ALA A 59 14.92 1.15 -14.24
CA ALA A 59 16.21 0.45 -14.13
C ALA A 59 16.61 -0.28 -15.44
N GLY A 60 15.76 -0.22 -16.47
CA GLY A 60 15.99 -0.79 -17.79
C GLY A 60 15.76 -2.30 -17.89
N PHE A 61 14.92 -2.86 -17.01
CA PHE A 61 14.40 -4.22 -17.16
C PHE A 61 13.16 -4.23 -18.05
N LYS A 62 12.95 -5.34 -18.76
CA LYS A 62 11.70 -5.71 -19.41
C LYS A 62 10.81 -6.42 -18.41
N VAL A 63 9.66 -5.83 -18.11
CA VAL A 63 8.69 -6.40 -17.17
C VAL A 63 7.94 -7.54 -17.83
N VAL A 64 7.91 -8.69 -17.16
CA VAL A 64 7.06 -9.82 -17.53
C VAL A 64 6.18 -10.16 -16.33
N THR A 65 4.88 -10.06 -16.53
CA THR A 65 3.87 -10.32 -15.50
C THR A 65 3.83 -11.80 -15.14
N VAL A 66 3.69 -12.13 -13.85
CA VAL A 66 3.42 -13.48 -13.33
C VAL A 66 1.99 -13.52 -12.78
N ALA A 67 1.22 -14.53 -13.15
CA ALA A 67 -0.16 -14.69 -12.74
C ALA A 67 -0.27 -14.90 -11.22
N CYS A 68 -1.40 -14.47 -10.64
CA CYS A 68 -1.74 -14.76 -9.26
C CYS A 68 -2.97 -15.69 -9.18
N SER A 69 -2.93 -16.65 -8.26
CA SER A 69 -4.03 -17.58 -7.96
C SER A 69 -4.43 -17.47 -6.50
N ARG A 70 -5.70 -17.14 -6.24
CA ARG A 70 -6.27 -16.96 -4.88
C ARG A 70 -5.47 -15.99 -3.99
N GLY A 71 -4.87 -14.97 -4.60
CA GLY A 71 -4.09 -13.95 -3.91
C GLY A 71 -2.61 -14.30 -3.62
N CYS A 72 -2.13 -15.43 -4.13
CA CYS A 72 -0.72 -15.84 -4.09
C CYS A 72 -0.14 -15.90 -5.50
N VAL A 73 1.18 -15.96 -5.63
CA VAL A 73 1.86 -16.16 -6.91
C VAL A 73 1.49 -17.54 -7.46
N ASP A 74 1.15 -17.61 -8.75
CA ASP A 74 0.97 -18.90 -9.43
C ASP A 74 2.34 -19.54 -9.67
N LEU A 75 2.66 -20.58 -8.89
CA LEU A 75 3.95 -21.27 -8.97
C LEU A 75 4.18 -21.94 -10.33
N ALA A 76 3.14 -22.42 -11.01
CA ALA A 76 3.30 -23.08 -12.30
C ALA A 76 3.65 -22.05 -13.38
N ASP A 77 2.97 -20.90 -13.38
CA ASP A 77 3.27 -19.79 -14.28
C ASP A 77 4.65 -19.18 -13.99
N LEU A 78 5.00 -19.01 -12.70
CA LEU A 78 6.32 -18.57 -12.28
C LEU A 78 7.41 -19.51 -12.79
N GLN A 79 7.26 -20.82 -12.59
CA GLN A 79 8.23 -21.82 -13.05
C GLN A 79 8.39 -21.76 -14.57
N ALA A 80 7.28 -21.76 -15.31
CA ALA A 80 7.30 -21.73 -16.77
C ALA A 80 8.02 -20.47 -17.30
N LYS A 81 7.74 -19.29 -16.73
CA LYS A 81 8.39 -18.04 -17.12
C LYS A 81 9.85 -17.98 -16.68
N ALA A 82 10.19 -18.45 -15.49
CA ALA A 82 11.57 -18.49 -15.02
C ALA A 82 12.44 -19.39 -15.91
N GLU A 83 11.93 -20.54 -16.35
CA GLU A 83 12.60 -21.44 -17.30
C GLU A 83 12.70 -20.81 -18.70
N GLN A 84 11.59 -20.28 -19.22
CA GLN A 84 11.53 -19.63 -20.53
C GLN A 84 12.55 -18.48 -20.65
N TYR A 85 12.72 -17.70 -19.59
CA TYR A 85 13.62 -16.54 -19.57
C TYR A 85 14.95 -16.83 -18.85
N SER A 86 15.30 -18.09 -18.55
CA SER A 86 16.45 -18.45 -17.72
C SER A 86 17.80 -17.81 -18.12
N ASP A 87 18.06 -17.63 -19.41
CA ASP A 87 19.28 -16.97 -19.91
C ASP A 87 19.25 -15.43 -19.75
N GLN A 88 18.06 -14.83 -19.63
CA GLN A 88 17.83 -13.38 -19.55
C GLN A 88 17.23 -12.94 -18.21
N LEU A 89 16.94 -13.88 -17.30
CA LEU A 89 16.30 -13.60 -16.02
C LEU A 89 17.25 -12.84 -15.11
N GLY A 90 16.92 -11.58 -14.84
CA GLY A 90 17.72 -10.72 -13.99
C GLY A 90 17.13 -10.57 -12.58
N ALA A 91 15.82 -10.34 -12.49
CA ALA A 91 15.16 -10.08 -11.21
C ALA A 91 13.77 -10.70 -11.12
N PHE A 92 13.31 -10.91 -9.89
CA PHE A 92 11.92 -11.14 -9.53
C PHE A 92 11.55 -10.20 -8.38
N MET A 93 10.46 -9.45 -8.51
CA MET A 93 9.98 -8.55 -7.46
C MET A 93 8.79 -9.16 -6.73
N LEU A 94 8.90 -9.35 -5.42
CA LEU A 94 7.84 -9.90 -4.57
C LEU A 94 7.53 -8.96 -3.42
N THR A 95 6.25 -8.74 -3.12
CA THR A 95 5.83 -8.13 -1.85
C THR A 95 5.45 -9.25 -0.88
N TYR A 96 5.99 -9.24 0.35
CA TYR A 96 5.66 -10.26 1.35
C TYR A 96 5.43 -9.61 2.73
N PRO A 97 4.31 -9.88 3.43
CA PRO A 97 3.08 -10.50 2.90
C PRO A 97 2.58 -9.79 1.65
N SER A 98 1.82 -10.50 0.80
CA SER A 98 1.37 -9.92 -0.47
C SER A 98 0.51 -8.67 -0.24
N THR A 99 0.33 -7.88 -1.30
CA THR A 99 -0.54 -6.70 -1.30
C THR A 99 -2.02 -7.04 -1.07
N TYR A 100 -2.39 -8.32 -1.12
CA TYR A 100 -3.70 -8.80 -0.70
C TYR A 100 -3.81 -9.05 0.80
N GLY A 101 -2.75 -8.80 1.57
CA GLY A 101 -2.72 -8.97 3.02
C GLY A 101 -2.58 -10.42 3.47
N ILE A 102 -1.98 -11.31 2.69
CA ILE A 102 -1.84 -12.73 3.04
C ILE A 102 -0.39 -13.22 3.02
N TYR A 103 -0.06 -14.12 3.95
CA TYR A 103 1.23 -14.81 3.95
C TYR A 103 1.24 -15.93 2.93
N GLU A 104 2.18 -15.87 2.00
CA GLU A 104 2.41 -16.92 1.02
C GLU A 104 3.24 -18.05 1.61
N SER A 105 2.65 -19.24 1.76
CA SER A 105 3.33 -20.40 2.36
C SER A 105 4.54 -20.87 1.55
N SER A 106 4.57 -20.57 0.24
CA SER A 106 5.57 -21.06 -0.71
C SER A 106 6.68 -20.05 -1.01
N VAL A 107 6.84 -18.99 -0.20
CA VAL A 107 7.82 -17.92 -0.46
C VAL A 107 9.26 -18.43 -0.66
N LYS A 108 9.67 -19.48 0.08
CA LYS A 108 10.98 -20.10 -0.09
C LYS A 108 11.14 -20.82 -1.42
N ASP A 109 10.09 -21.51 -1.86
CA ASP A 109 10.07 -22.21 -3.14
C ASP A 109 10.14 -21.20 -4.29
N ILE A 110 9.41 -20.08 -4.18
CA ILE A 110 9.47 -18.95 -5.12
C ILE A 110 10.90 -18.43 -5.25
N CYS A 111 11.57 -18.12 -4.13
CA CYS A 111 12.95 -17.66 -4.17
C CYS A 111 13.88 -18.69 -4.82
N LEU A 112 13.71 -19.97 -4.48
CA LEU A 112 14.50 -21.06 -5.03
C LEU A 112 14.33 -21.23 -6.55
N ILE A 113 13.11 -21.08 -7.08
CA ILE A 113 12.82 -21.13 -8.52
C ILE A 113 13.59 -20.03 -9.25
N ILE A 114 13.57 -18.81 -8.72
CA ILE A 114 14.27 -17.68 -9.32
C ILE A 114 15.79 -17.89 -9.29
N HIS A 115 16.34 -18.29 -8.14
CA HIS A 115 17.77 -18.53 -7.98
C HIS A 115 18.28 -19.66 -8.89
N ARG A 116 17.52 -20.75 -9.05
CA ARG A 116 17.87 -21.86 -9.96
C ARG A 116 17.97 -21.43 -11.42
N ASN A 117 17.25 -20.38 -11.81
CA ASN A 117 17.26 -19.82 -13.15
C ASN A 117 18.18 -18.58 -13.27
N GLY A 118 19.07 -18.36 -12.29
CA GLY A 118 20.09 -17.31 -12.33
C GLY A 118 19.57 -15.89 -12.05
N GLY A 119 18.32 -15.73 -11.64
CA GLY A 119 17.74 -14.45 -11.24
C GLY A 119 18.11 -14.05 -9.80
N GLN A 120 17.81 -12.80 -9.45
CA GLN A 120 17.88 -12.28 -8.08
C GLN A 120 16.48 -11.95 -7.55
N VAL A 121 16.27 -12.08 -6.25
CA VAL A 121 14.98 -11.81 -5.60
C VAL A 121 15.02 -10.44 -4.93
N TYR A 122 14.24 -9.52 -5.47
CA TYR A 122 13.91 -8.26 -4.83
C TYR A 122 12.64 -8.44 -4.00
N LEU A 123 12.70 -8.10 -2.71
CA LEU A 123 11.55 -8.08 -1.83
C LEU A 123 11.12 -6.64 -1.53
N ASP A 124 9.90 -6.30 -1.92
CA ASP A 124 9.23 -5.07 -1.50
C ASP A 124 8.85 -5.19 -0.01
N GLY A 125 9.52 -4.40 0.82
CA GLY A 125 9.37 -4.40 2.26
C GLY A 125 8.37 -3.36 2.78
N ALA A 126 7.49 -2.81 1.94
CA ALA A 126 6.43 -1.90 2.39
C ALA A 126 5.50 -2.53 3.45
N ASN A 127 5.41 -3.87 3.46
CA ASN A 127 4.59 -4.67 4.38
C ASN A 127 5.40 -5.28 5.55
N MET A 128 6.57 -4.69 5.86
CA MET A 128 7.43 -5.16 6.96
C MET A 128 6.79 -5.06 8.34
N ASN A 129 5.73 -4.27 8.53
CA ASN A 129 5.03 -4.20 9.81
C ASN A 129 4.40 -5.56 10.20
N ALA A 130 4.16 -6.44 9.24
CA ALA A 130 3.72 -7.82 9.46
C ALA A 130 4.87 -8.82 9.67
N MET A 131 6.14 -8.38 9.73
CA MET A 131 7.30 -9.28 9.77
C MET A 131 8.28 -9.01 10.91
N VAL A 132 8.40 -7.76 11.37
CA VAL A 132 9.42 -7.36 12.36
C VAL A 132 9.31 -8.24 13.62
N GLY A 133 10.42 -8.92 13.96
CA GLY A 133 10.49 -9.83 15.11
C GLY A 133 9.79 -11.19 14.93
N LEU A 134 9.20 -11.46 13.76
CA LEU A 134 8.50 -12.71 13.42
C LEU A 134 9.24 -13.52 12.35
N CYS A 135 9.65 -12.86 11.26
CA CYS A 135 10.43 -13.45 10.17
C CYS A 135 11.34 -12.39 9.53
N ARG A 136 12.29 -12.83 8.71
CA ARG A 136 13.30 -11.95 8.09
C ARG A 136 13.45 -12.28 6.60
N PRO A 137 13.28 -11.31 5.68
CA PRO A 137 13.47 -11.50 4.24
C PRO A 137 14.71 -12.30 3.83
N GLY A 138 15.87 -11.97 4.40
CA GLY A 138 17.13 -12.66 4.09
C GLY A 138 17.14 -14.15 4.50
N ASP A 139 16.32 -14.57 5.47
CA ASP A 139 16.30 -15.97 5.93
C ASP A 139 15.50 -16.89 5.01
N PHE A 140 14.66 -16.32 4.14
CA PHE A 140 13.81 -17.09 3.24
C PHE A 140 14.12 -16.87 1.75
N GLY A 141 15.20 -16.16 1.44
CA GLY A 141 15.79 -16.12 0.09
C GLY A 141 15.69 -14.81 -0.66
N ALA A 142 15.30 -13.70 -0.01
CA ALA A 142 15.42 -12.37 -0.63
C ALA A 142 16.90 -11.96 -0.70
N ASP A 143 17.33 -11.39 -1.82
CA ASP A 143 18.69 -10.87 -2.03
C ASP A 143 18.79 -9.38 -1.69
N VAL A 144 17.72 -8.62 -1.92
CA VAL A 144 17.62 -7.21 -1.60
C VAL A 144 16.20 -6.86 -1.19
N CYS A 145 16.06 -5.92 -0.27
CA CYS A 145 14.76 -5.42 0.18
C CYS A 145 14.86 -3.94 0.53
N HIS A 146 13.93 -3.12 0.04
CA HIS A 146 13.75 -1.78 0.60
C HIS A 146 12.85 -1.82 1.83
N LEU A 147 12.95 -0.81 2.69
CA LEU A 147 12.05 -0.59 3.82
C LEU A 147 11.39 0.79 3.69
N ASN A 148 10.07 0.90 3.84
CA ASN A 148 9.45 2.22 4.01
C ASN A 148 9.57 2.67 5.47
N LEU A 149 10.57 3.50 5.78
CA LEU A 149 10.72 4.03 7.14
C LEU A 149 9.55 4.94 7.57
N HIS A 150 8.84 5.49 6.59
CA HIS A 150 7.64 6.32 6.73
C HIS A 150 6.34 5.51 6.80
N LYS A 151 6.43 4.19 6.76
CA LYS A 151 5.34 3.27 7.10
C LYS A 151 5.68 2.54 8.40
N THR A 152 6.56 1.54 8.31
CA THR A 152 6.85 0.62 9.41
C THR A 152 7.66 1.24 10.57
N PHE A 153 8.45 2.28 10.30
CA PHE A 153 9.40 2.82 11.28
C PHE A 153 9.16 4.30 11.62
N CYS A 154 7.89 4.70 11.61
CA CYS A 154 7.36 5.91 12.24
C CYS A 154 7.81 7.28 11.70
N ILE A 155 8.53 7.35 10.56
CA ILE A 155 8.67 8.66 9.89
C ILE A 155 7.26 9.16 9.52
N PRO A 156 6.89 10.41 9.83
CA PRO A 156 5.54 10.90 9.59
C PRO A 156 5.23 10.98 8.10
N HIS A 157 3.99 10.63 7.72
CA HIS A 157 3.52 10.64 6.33
C HIS A 157 3.49 12.04 5.69
N GLY A 158 3.36 13.10 6.49
CA GLY A 158 3.51 14.51 6.07
C GLY A 158 2.58 14.99 4.95
N GLY A 159 1.45 14.31 4.71
CA GLY A 159 0.53 14.64 3.62
C GLY A 159 1.03 14.21 2.23
N GLY A 160 2.01 13.30 2.15
CA GLY A 160 2.59 12.81 0.90
C GLY A 160 4.12 12.78 0.87
N GLY A 161 4.78 12.93 2.02
CA GLY A 161 6.24 13.00 2.17
C GLY A 161 6.62 13.90 3.35
N PRO A 162 7.84 13.77 3.89
CA PRO A 162 9.00 13.07 3.33
C PRO A 162 9.00 11.56 3.59
N GLY A 163 9.79 10.83 2.79
CA GLY A 163 10.05 9.41 2.97
C GLY A 163 11.54 9.10 3.15
N SER A 164 11.83 7.83 3.39
CA SER A 164 13.14 7.21 3.27
C SER A 164 12.93 5.73 2.95
N GLY A 165 13.72 5.20 2.01
CA GLY A 165 13.60 3.87 1.45
C GLY A 165 14.91 3.08 1.47
N PRO A 166 15.58 2.93 2.62
CA PRO A 166 16.85 2.24 2.68
C PRO A 166 16.73 0.81 2.16
N ILE A 167 17.78 0.34 1.51
CA ILE A 167 17.86 -1.04 1.02
C ILE A 167 18.80 -1.87 1.90
N GLY A 168 18.35 -3.04 2.33
CA GLY A 168 19.20 -4.08 2.86
C GLY A 168 19.54 -5.08 1.77
N VAL A 169 20.80 -5.52 1.69
CA VAL A 169 21.29 -6.45 0.66
C VAL A 169 22.03 -7.65 1.24
N ALA A 170 21.93 -8.78 0.55
CA ALA A 170 22.78 -9.94 0.76
C ALA A 170 24.23 -9.60 0.43
N LYS A 171 25.16 -10.38 0.98
CA LYS A 171 26.60 -10.06 0.94
C LYS A 171 27.15 -9.88 -0.49
N HIS A 172 26.69 -10.68 -1.45
CA HIS A 172 27.19 -10.58 -2.84
C HIS A 172 26.73 -9.32 -3.56
N LEU A 173 25.68 -8.64 -3.06
CA LEU A 173 25.20 -7.38 -3.62
C LEU A 173 25.82 -6.13 -2.95
N GLU A 174 26.56 -6.28 -1.84
CA GLU A 174 27.20 -5.17 -1.13
C GLU A 174 28.10 -4.29 -2.02
N PRO A 175 28.95 -4.83 -2.92
CA PRO A 175 29.81 -4.02 -3.78
C PRO A 175 29.04 -3.13 -4.78
N PHE A 176 27.74 -3.37 -4.95
CA PHE A 176 26.88 -2.70 -5.93
C PHE A 176 25.85 -1.76 -5.28
N LEU A 177 25.96 -1.53 -3.96
CA LEU A 177 25.16 -0.51 -3.29
C LEU A 177 25.39 0.89 -3.89
N PRO A 178 24.42 1.81 -3.79
CA PRO A 178 24.58 3.17 -4.31
C PRO A 178 25.85 3.85 -3.82
N SER A 179 26.64 4.40 -4.75
CA SER A 179 27.90 5.09 -4.47
C SER A 179 27.65 6.51 -3.99
N ASN A 180 28.73 7.20 -3.60
CA ASN A 180 28.64 8.59 -3.20
C ASN A 180 28.34 9.50 -4.39
N PRO A 181 27.33 10.39 -4.32
CA PRO A 181 27.04 11.32 -5.42
C PRO A 181 28.20 12.26 -5.77
N PHE A 182 29.20 12.40 -4.89
CA PHE A 182 30.42 13.17 -5.14
C PHE A 182 31.60 12.32 -5.63
N ASP A 183 31.43 11.00 -5.73
CA ASP A 183 32.44 10.08 -6.25
C ASP A 183 32.05 9.63 -7.68
N LEU A 184 32.70 10.22 -8.67
CA LEU A 184 32.39 10.01 -10.09
C LEU A 184 33.10 8.78 -10.68
N ASP A 185 34.01 8.13 -9.95
CA ASP A 185 34.87 7.05 -10.45
C ASP A 185 34.36 5.64 -10.08
N ALA A 186 33.16 5.54 -9.49
CA ALA A 186 32.56 4.26 -9.13
C ALA A 186 32.17 3.44 -10.39
N SER A 187 32.81 2.27 -10.56
CA SER A 187 32.70 1.45 -11.77
C SER A 187 31.32 0.80 -11.97
N PHE A 188 30.74 0.22 -10.92
CA PHE A 188 29.43 -0.45 -10.99
C PHE A 188 28.38 0.13 -10.04
N ALA A 189 28.79 0.92 -9.05
CA ALA A 189 27.90 1.58 -8.10
C ALA A 189 27.53 2.97 -8.63
N ARG A 190 26.24 3.32 -8.59
CA ARG A 190 25.73 4.61 -9.10
C ARG A 190 24.95 5.33 -7.99
N PRO A 191 25.11 6.65 -7.83
CA PRO A 191 24.30 7.38 -6.86
C PRO A 191 22.84 7.42 -7.33
N VAL A 192 21.91 7.28 -6.39
CA VAL A 192 20.45 7.31 -6.63
C VAL A 192 19.76 8.50 -5.96
N ALA A 193 20.51 9.29 -5.18
CA ALA A 193 20.06 10.52 -4.57
C ALA A 193 21.17 11.58 -4.60
N GLY A 194 20.78 12.86 -4.48
CA GLY A 194 21.73 13.97 -4.45
C GLY A 194 22.57 14.09 -3.17
N ALA A 195 22.32 13.25 -2.16
CA ALA A 195 23.06 13.23 -0.90
C ALA A 195 23.35 11.79 -0.46
N GLN A 196 24.52 11.54 0.13
CA GLN A 196 24.99 10.21 0.54
C GLN A 196 23.98 9.39 1.35
N PHE A 197 23.24 10.06 2.24
CA PHE A 197 22.30 9.44 3.17
C PHE A 197 20.87 9.96 2.97
N GLY A 198 20.55 10.42 1.75
CA GLY A 198 19.25 10.99 1.42
C GLY A 198 18.84 12.09 2.39
N SER A 199 17.63 11.98 2.94
CA SER A 199 17.08 12.88 3.96
C SER A 199 17.60 12.51 5.36
N ALA A 200 18.89 12.76 5.64
CA ALA A 200 19.54 12.26 6.85
C ALA A 200 18.92 12.74 8.17
N SER A 201 18.37 13.96 8.22
CA SER A 201 17.83 14.56 9.45
C SER A 201 16.66 13.76 10.05
N ILE A 202 15.84 13.12 9.22
CA ILE A 202 14.66 12.36 9.65
C ILE A 202 14.99 10.91 10.04
N LEU A 203 16.22 10.43 9.80
CA LEU A 203 16.65 9.07 10.16
C LEU A 203 16.79 8.85 11.68
N SER A 204 16.80 9.93 12.46
CA SER A 204 16.73 9.88 13.92
C SER A 204 15.40 9.30 14.43
N ILE A 205 14.30 9.48 13.69
CA ILE A 205 12.96 8.98 14.05
C ILE A 205 12.91 7.44 14.09
N PRO A 206 13.25 6.71 13.00
CA PRO A 206 13.24 5.26 13.02
C PRO A 206 14.28 4.70 14.00
N TRP A 207 15.42 5.38 14.17
CA TRP A 207 16.40 5.01 15.20
C TRP A 207 15.81 5.08 16.60
N MET A 208 15.15 6.20 16.96
CA MET A 208 14.49 6.36 18.25
C MET A 208 13.39 5.32 18.47
N TYR A 209 12.56 5.04 17.47
CA TYR A 209 11.53 4.00 17.54
C TYR A 209 12.15 2.63 17.84
N ILE A 210 13.16 2.21 17.07
CA ILE A 210 13.83 0.91 17.26
C ILE A 210 14.46 0.81 18.65
N GLN A 211 15.17 1.85 19.09
CA GLN A 211 15.84 1.86 20.38
C GLN A 211 14.87 1.87 21.56
N SER A 212 13.75 2.58 21.45
CA SER A 212 12.74 2.69 22.52
C SER A 212 11.90 1.42 22.65
N MET A 213 11.55 0.80 21.51
CA MET A 213 10.74 -0.42 21.50
C MET A 213 11.57 -1.65 21.89
N GLY A 214 12.83 -1.71 21.48
CA GLY A 214 13.67 -2.89 21.63
C GLY A 214 13.09 -4.12 20.92
N ALA A 215 13.77 -5.26 21.01
CA ALA A 215 13.37 -6.46 20.29
C ALA A 215 11.97 -6.98 20.68
N SER A 216 11.64 -6.94 21.97
CA SER A 216 10.34 -7.39 22.48
C SER A 216 9.20 -6.47 22.06
N GLY A 217 9.40 -5.15 22.12
CA GLY A 217 8.40 -4.18 21.71
C GLY A 217 8.14 -4.24 20.21
N LEU A 218 9.20 -4.31 19.39
CA LEU A 218 9.11 -4.44 17.94
C LEU A 218 8.36 -5.72 17.53
N LYS A 219 8.66 -6.87 18.16
CA LYS A 219 7.91 -8.11 17.93
C LYS A 219 6.44 -7.96 18.32
N LYS A 220 6.16 -7.33 19.47
CA LYS A 220 4.81 -7.12 19.97
C LYS A 220 4.01 -6.21 19.05
N ALA A 221 4.62 -5.16 18.49
CA ALA A 221 4.01 -4.27 17.52
C ALA A 221 3.48 -5.06 16.31
N SER A 222 4.32 -5.86 15.65
CA SER A 222 3.87 -6.71 14.53
C SER A 222 2.77 -7.69 14.92
N GLN A 223 2.83 -8.29 16.11
CA GLN A 223 1.77 -9.18 16.61
C GLN A 223 0.44 -8.45 16.79
N VAL A 224 0.46 -7.22 17.30
CA VAL A 224 -0.74 -6.41 17.54
C VAL A 224 -1.29 -5.85 16.22
N ALA A 225 -0.44 -5.46 15.26
CA ALA A 225 -0.89 -5.06 13.93
C ALA A 225 -1.69 -6.19 13.24
N ILE A 226 -1.17 -7.42 13.29
CA ILE A 226 -1.86 -8.61 12.76
C ILE A 226 -3.15 -8.90 13.54
N LEU A 227 -3.11 -8.79 14.88
CA LEU A 227 -4.29 -8.99 15.73
C LEU A 227 -5.40 -7.99 15.40
N ASN A 228 -5.07 -6.70 15.30
CA ASN A 228 -6.02 -5.63 15.04
C ASN A 228 -6.70 -5.81 13.68
N ALA A 229 -5.95 -6.17 12.64
CA ALA A 229 -6.50 -6.45 11.31
C ALA A 229 -7.48 -7.61 11.33
N ASN A 230 -7.10 -8.73 11.97
CA ASN A 230 -7.97 -9.91 12.07
C ASN A 230 -9.17 -9.67 12.98
N TYR A 231 -9.03 -8.91 14.06
CA TYR A 231 -10.13 -8.50 14.93
C TYR A 231 -11.20 -7.71 14.17
N LEU A 232 -10.76 -6.64 13.49
CA LEU A 232 -11.61 -5.75 12.70
C LEU A 232 -12.33 -6.53 11.60
N LEU A 233 -11.59 -7.30 10.78
CA LEU A 233 -12.19 -8.06 9.69
C LEU A 233 -13.13 -9.17 10.19
N LYS A 234 -12.81 -9.82 11.31
CA LYS A 234 -13.69 -10.82 11.91
C LYS A 234 -15.04 -10.22 12.30
N ARG A 235 -15.04 -9.02 12.90
CA ARG A 235 -16.26 -8.28 13.23
C ARG A 235 -17.05 -7.87 11.98
N LEU A 236 -16.38 -7.54 10.88
CA LEU A 236 -17.03 -7.15 9.62
C LEU A 236 -17.49 -8.34 8.75
N SER A 237 -17.00 -9.56 9.01
CA SER A 237 -17.27 -10.74 8.15
C SER A 237 -18.74 -11.16 8.03
N GLY A 238 -19.61 -10.75 8.95
CA GLY A 238 -21.06 -10.96 8.85
C GLY A 238 -21.80 -9.94 7.97
N HIS A 239 -21.11 -8.87 7.57
CA HIS A 239 -21.67 -7.71 6.87
C HIS A 239 -21.05 -7.52 5.47
N TYR A 240 -19.78 -7.91 5.34
CA TYR A 240 -18.96 -7.73 4.16
C TYR A 240 -18.12 -8.98 3.88
N SER A 241 -17.98 -9.32 2.59
CA SER A 241 -17.13 -10.42 2.16
C SER A 241 -15.65 -10.02 2.26
N ILE A 242 -14.84 -10.82 2.96
CA ILE A 242 -13.38 -10.68 2.98
C ILE A 242 -12.85 -11.39 1.72
N LEU A 243 -12.14 -10.66 0.86
CA LEU A 243 -11.81 -11.14 -0.48
C LEU A 243 -10.71 -12.20 -0.50
N TYR A 244 -9.66 -12.03 0.31
CA TYR A 244 -8.53 -12.94 0.40
C TYR A 244 -8.21 -13.26 1.85
N GLN A 245 -7.89 -14.54 2.09
CA GLN A 245 -7.46 -15.03 3.39
C GLN A 245 -6.40 -16.12 3.18
N GLY A 246 -5.46 -16.22 4.12
CA GLY A 246 -4.51 -17.33 4.14
C GLY A 246 -5.19 -18.67 4.41
N THR A 247 -4.41 -19.76 4.35
CA THR A 247 -4.91 -21.14 4.52
C THR A 247 -5.59 -21.38 5.88
N SER A 248 -5.28 -20.60 6.91
CA SER A 248 -5.91 -20.64 8.22
C SER A 248 -7.15 -19.75 8.37
N GLY A 249 -7.61 -19.10 7.30
CA GLY A 249 -8.71 -18.14 7.35
C GLY A 249 -8.36 -16.80 8.02
N LEU A 250 -7.07 -16.48 8.12
CA LEU A 250 -6.55 -15.24 8.71
C LEU A 250 -5.85 -14.38 7.65
N VAL A 251 -5.74 -13.09 7.94
CA VAL A 251 -4.92 -12.14 7.16
C VAL A 251 -3.63 -11.79 7.93
N ALA A 252 -2.74 -11.05 7.28
CA ALA A 252 -1.56 -10.46 7.90
C ALA A 252 -1.93 -9.17 8.67
N HIS A 253 -1.25 -8.04 8.40
CA HIS A 253 -1.54 -6.74 9.01
C HIS A 253 -2.66 -5.93 8.33
N GLU A 254 -3.18 -6.41 7.21
CA GLU A 254 -4.20 -5.73 6.41
C GLU A 254 -5.09 -6.76 5.73
N GLY A 255 -6.26 -6.35 5.25
CA GLY A 255 -7.11 -7.22 4.42
C GLY A 255 -8.13 -6.45 3.62
N ILE A 256 -8.74 -7.15 2.67
CA ILE A 256 -9.59 -6.54 1.63
C ILE A 256 -11.05 -6.93 1.83
N ILE A 257 -11.92 -5.93 1.82
CA ILE A 257 -13.37 -6.09 1.78
C ILE A 257 -13.88 -5.88 0.35
N ASP A 258 -14.66 -6.85 -0.13
CA ASP A 258 -15.29 -6.79 -1.44
C ASP A 258 -16.60 -6.00 -1.41
N LEU A 259 -16.63 -4.91 -2.19
CA LEU A 259 -17.80 -4.02 -2.33
C LEU A 259 -18.39 -4.06 -3.74
N ARG A 260 -17.78 -4.82 -4.66
CA ARG A 260 -18.20 -4.91 -6.06
C ARG A 260 -19.63 -5.40 -6.24
N PRO A 261 -20.18 -6.33 -5.42
CA PRO A 261 -21.58 -6.72 -5.51
C PRO A 261 -22.54 -5.53 -5.37
N PHE A 262 -22.27 -4.60 -4.44
CA PHE A 262 -23.13 -3.43 -4.23
C PHE A 262 -23.20 -2.51 -5.45
N LYS A 263 -22.08 -2.36 -6.18
CA LYS A 263 -22.08 -1.59 -7.43
C LYS A 263 -22.92 -2.27 -8.50
N LYS A 264 -22.77 -3.59 -8.64
CA LYS A 264 -23.46 -4.37 -9.67
C LYS A 264 -24.97 -4.42 -9.43
N GLU A 265 -25.37 -4.56 -8.17
CA GLU A 265 -26.76 -4.83 -7.79
C GLU A 265 -27.55 -3.56 -7.46
N LEU A 266 -26.90 -2.57 -6.83
CA LEU A 266 -27.54 -1.38 -6.27
C LEU A 266 -26.99 -0.07 -6.84
N GLY A 267 -26.00 -0.13 -7.74
CA GLY A 267 -25.31 1.05 -8.25
C GLY A 267 -24.44 1.77 -7.22
N ILE A 268 -24.28 1.25 -5.99
CA ILE A 268 -23.48 1.86 -4.93
C ILE A 268 -21.99 1.57 -5.16
N ASP A 269 -21.23 2.60 -5.47
CA ASP A 269 -19.80 2.50 -5.79
C ASP A 269 -18.95 2.56 -4.52
N VAL A 270 -17.72 2.07 -4.58
CA VAL A 270 -16.76 2.20 -3.47
C VAL A 270 -16.55 3.66 -3.05
N ASN A 271 -16.60 4.60 -4.00
CA ASN A 271 -16.53 6.03 -3.69
C ASN A 271 -17.67 6.48 -2.77
N ASP A 272 -18.89 5.95 -2.93
CA ASP A 272 -20.04 6.33 -2.10
C ASP A 272 -19.75 5.98 -0.63
N ILE A 273 -19.22 4.79 -0.39
CA ILE A 273 -18.82 4.31 0.94
C ILE A 273 -17.65 5.13 1.50
N CYS A 274 -16.62 5.40 0.69
CA CYS A 274 -15.48 6.22 1.08
C CYS A 274 -15.90 7.63 1.49
N LYS A 275 -16.78 8.27 0.73
CA LYS A 275 -17.26 9.62 1.06
C LYS A 275 -18.18 9.58 2.28
N ARG A 276 -18.99 8.53 2.43
CA ARG A 276 -19.84 8.36 3.60
C ARG A 276 -19.05 8.20 4.89
N LEU A 277 -17.92 7.50 4.87
CA LEU A 277 -17.03 7.38 6.05
C LEU A 277 -16.57 8.74 6.61
N ILE A 278 -16.45 9.77 5.77
CA ILE A 278 -16.12 11.14 6.22
C ILE A 278 -17.20 11.67 7.17
N ASP A 279 -18.47 11.39 6.90
CA ASP A 279 -19.58 11.81 7.76
C ASP A 279 -19.55 11.11 9.12
N TYR A 280 -19.01 9.89 9.17
CA TYR A 280 -18.71 9.12 10.37
C TYR A 280 -17.38 9.51 11.05
N GLY A 281 -16.66 10.50 10.50
CA GLY A 281 -15.42 11.03 11.06
C GLY A 281 -14.17 10.20 10.74
N PHE A 282 -14.20 9.39 9.68
CA PHE A 282 -13.07 8.59 9.23
C PHE A 282 -12.54 9.04 7.88
N HIS A 283 -11.22 9.03 7.75
CA HIS A 283 -10.59 8.96 6.43
C HIS A 283 -10.86 7.56 5.85
N ALA A 284 -11.14 7.48 4.55
CA ALA A 284 -11.38 6.20 3.91
C ALA A 284 -10.10 5.33 3.90
N PRO A 285 -10.22 3.99 4.02
CA PRO A 285 -9.11 3.09 3.74
C PRO A 285 -8.63 3.18 2.29
N THR A 286 -7.59 2.43 1.96
CA THR A 286 -7.08 2.35 0.59
C THR A 286 -8.17 1.85 -0.35
N MET A 287 -8.45 2.62 -1.39
CA MET A 287 -9.59 2.41 -2.28
C MET A 287 -9.15 1.88 -3.64
N SER A 288 -9.86 0.85 -4.14
CA SER A 288 -9.72 0.31 -5.50
C SER A 288 -8.33 -0.21 -5.87
N TRP A 289 -7.48 -0.48 -4.88
CA TRP A 289 -6.19 -1.12 -5.04
C TRP A 289 -5.93 -2.08 -3.87
N PRO A 290 -5.38 -3.29 -4.10
CA PRO A 290 -4.95 -3.85 -5.40
C PRO A 290 -6.10 -4.37 -6.28
N VAL A 291 -7.36 -4.36 -5.79
CA VAL A 291 -8.54 -4.80 -6.56
C VAL A 291 -9.51 -3.63 -6.74
N ILE A 292 -9.87 -3.34 -8.00
CA ILE A 292 -10.81 -2.27 -8.35
C ILE A 292 -12.17 -2.51 -7.67
N GLY A 293 -12.74 -1.47 -7.06
CA GLY A 293 -14.05 -1.53 -6.42
C GLY A 293 -14.05 -2.19 -5.03
N THR A 294 -12.89 -2.26 -4.36
CA THR A 294 -12.74 -2.82 -3.01
C THR A 294 -12.11 -1.81 -2.05
N LEU A 295 -12.13 -2.12 -0.75
CA LEU A 295 -11.39 -1.39 0.29
C LEU A 295 -10.36 -2.30 0.94
N MET A 296 -9.12 -1.81 1.07
CA MET A 296 -8.06 -2.47 1.83
C MET A 296 -7.82 -1.72 3.14
N ILE A 297 -7.89 -2.45 4.26
CA ILE A 297 -7.91 -1.89 5.62
C ILE A 297 -6.68 -2.37 6.39
N GLU A 298 -5.86 -1.43 6.85
CA GLU A 298 -4.68 -1.64 7.71
C GLU A 298 -4.83 -0.78 8.98
N PRO A 299 -5.20 -1.35 10.14
CA PRO A 299 -5.43 -0.57 11.36
C PRO A 299 -4.14 -0.22 12.12
N THR A 300 -3.02 -0.89 11.83
CA THR A 300 -1.76 -0.82 12.60
C THR A 300 -1.92 -1.27 14.05
N GLU A 301 -0.81 -1.33 14.78
CA GLU A 301 -0.75 -1.65 16.21
C GLU A 301 -1.04 -0.47 17.14
N SER A 302 -1.05 0.76 16.61
CA SER A 302 -1.11 1.97 17.42
C SER A 302 -2.53 2.40 17.77
N GLU A 303 -3.53 1.87 17.04
CA GLU A 303 -4.93 2.18 17.28
C GLU A 303 -5.49 1.39 18.47
N THR A 304 -6.25 2.10 19.31
CA THR A 304 -6.95 1.51 20.47
C THR A 304 -8.11 0.63 20.02
N ILE A 305 -8.50 -0.35 20.84
CA ILE A 305 -9.66 -1.21 20.52
C ILE A 305 -10.95 -0.39 20.36
N GLU A 306 -11.10 0.70 21.11
CA GLU A 306 -12.22 1.62 20.99
C GLU A 306 -12.26 2.30 19.62
N GLU A 307 -11.11 2.63 19.03
CA GLU A 307 -11.07 3.22 17.68
C GLU A 307 -11.37 2.17 16.60
N LEU A 308 -10.88 0.94 16.77
CA LEU A 308 -11.24 -0.18 15.89
C LEU A 308 -12.75 -0.43 15.93
N ASP A 309 -13.34 -0.46 17.12
CA ASP A 309 -14.78 -0.64 17.30
C ASP A 309 -15.58 0.49 16.66
N ARG A 310 -15.14 1.75 16.81
CA ARG A 310 -15.79 2.89 16.13
C ARG A 310 -15.77 2.74 14.61
N PHE A 311 -14.66 2.28 14.02
CA PHE A 311 -14.58 2.05 12.59
C PHE A 311 -15.47 0.88 12.15
N VAL A 312 -15.45 -0.22 12.89
CA VAL A 312 -16.33 -1.39 12.64
C VAL A 312 -17.80 -0.97 12.69
N ASP A 313 -18.21 -0.23 13.71
CA ASP A 313 -19.58 0.20 13.90
C ASP A 313 -20.02 1.17 12.79
N ALA A 314 -19.13 2.06 12.34
CA ALA A 314 -19.38 2.92 11.18
C ALA A 314 -19.59 2.11 9.89
N MET A 315 -18.73 1.12 9.63
CA MET A 315 -18.88 0.23 8.48
C MET A 315 -20.17 -0.60 8.57
N ILE A 316 -20.54 -1.13 9.74
CA ILE A 316 -21.80 -1.86 9.93
C ILE A 316 -22.99 -0.94 9.69
N ALA A 317 -22.96 0.29 10.19
CA ALA A 317 -24.01 1.27 9.96
C ALA A 317 -24.15 1.61 8.46
N ILE A 318 -23.03 1.77 7.75
CA ILE A 318 -23.02 1.92 6.29
C ILE A 318 -23.61 0.69 5.60
N ARG A 319 -23.34 -0.55 6.06
CA ARG A 319 -23.99 -1.74 5.51
C ARG A 319 -25.51 -1.71 5.66
N GLU A 320 -26.03 -1.19 6.77
CA GLU A 320 -27.46 -1.00 6.98
C GLU A 320 -28.04 0.13 6.09
N GLU A 321 -27.28 1.20 5.82
CA GLU A 321 -27.65 2.22 4.83
C GLU A 321 -27.74 1.61 3.42
N ILE A 322 -26.79 0.73 3.05
CA ILE A 322 -26.83 -0.04 1.79
C ILE A 322 -28.06 -0.96 1.78
N ARG A 323 -28.37 -1.64 2.89
CA ARG A 323 -29.55 -2.51 3.00
C ARG A 323 -30.85 -1.72 2.86
N ALA A 324 -30.89 -0.49 3.34
CA ALA A 324 -32.07 0.36 3.18
C ALA A 324 -32.36 0.66 1.70
N VAL A 325 -31.33 0.84 0.87
CA VAL A 325 -31.49 0.96 -0.60
C VAL A 325 -31.91 -0.38 -1.20
N GLU A 326 -31.26 -1.48 -0.81
CA GLU A 326 -31.56 -2.86 -1.24
C GLU A 326 -33.04 -3.25 -1.03
N GLU A 327 -33.60 -2.84 0.12
CA GLU A 327 -34.99 -3.13 0.51
C GLU A 327 -36.01 -2.06 0.06
N GLY A 328 -35.57 -1.02 -0.67
CA GLY A 328 -36.43 0.08 -1.11
C GLY A 328 -36.92 0.99 0.02
N ARG A 329 -36.28 0.97 1.20
CA ARG A 329 -36.54 1.89 2.32
C ARG A 329 -35.88 3.26 2.14
N ALA A 330 -34.85 3.36 1.28
CA ALA A 330 -34.21 4.59 0.86
C ALA A 330 -34.20 4.66 -0.67
N ASP A 331 -34.26 5.87 -1.22
CA ASP A 331 -34.18 6.08 -2.67
C ASP A 331 -32.82 5.63 -3.21
N ALA A 332 -32.78 5.11 -4.44
CA ALA A 332 -31.56 4.58 -5.05
C ALA A 332 -30.54 5.68 -5.41
N GLU A 333 -31.02 6.86 -5.77
CA GLU A 333 -30.21 7.99 -6.23
C GLU A 333 -30.15 9.12 -5.19
N ASP A 334 -31.22 9.35 -4.44
CA ASP A 334 -31.29 10.34 -3.37
C ASP A 334 -31.16 9.72 -1.96
N ASN A 335 -29.95 9.29 -1.62
CA ASN A 335 -29.65 8.74 -0.30
C ASN A 335 -28.35 9.31 0.28
N VAL A 336 -28.09 9.01 1.55
CA VAL A 336 -26.91 9.48 2.28
C VAL A 336 -25.59 9.01 1.66
N LEU A 337 -25.54 7.85 1.00
CA LEU A 337 -24.32 7.31 0.38
C LEU A 337 -23.97 8.07 -0.90
N LYS A 338 -24.96 8.35 -1.74
CA LYS A 338 -24.80 9.08 -3.01
C LYS A 338 -24.46 10.55 -2.81
N ASN A 339 -25.03 11.16 -1.79
CA ASN A 339 -24.89 12.59 -1.52
C ASN A 339 -23.75 12.95 -0.55
N ALA A 340 -23.13 11.96 0.10
CA ALA A 340 -21.96 12.20 0.96
C ALA A 340 -20.75 12.75 0.18
N PRO A 341 -19.88 13.56 0.83
CA PRO A 341 -19.94 13.99 2.23
C PRO A 341 -20.77 15.26 2.42
N PHE A 342 -21.30 15.47 3.63
CA PHE A 342 -22.12 16.64 3.95
C PHE A 342 -21.32 17.73 4.67
N THR A 343 -21.27 18.92 4.06
CA THR A 343 -20.63 20.10 4.65
C THR A 343 -21.53 20.77 5.70
N ILE A 344 -20.93 21.61 6.55
CA ILE A 344 -21.72 22.42 7.48
C ILE A 344 -22.70 23.33 6.73
N ALA A 345 -22.28 23.93 5.61
CA ALA A 345 -23.11 24.80 4.78
C ALA A 345 -24.33 24.06 4.21
N ALA A 346 -24.16 22.83 3.71
CA ALA A 346 -25.27 22.02 3.22
C ALA A 346 -26.28 21.68 4.32
N VAL A 347 -25.79 21.35 5.52
CA VAL A 347 -26.64 20.94 6.64
C VAL A 347 -27.33 22.12 7.31
N SER A 348 -26.72 23.31 7.30
CA SER A 348 -27.30 24.53 7.87
C SER A 348 -28.10 25.37 6.88
N ALA A 349 -28.15 25.00 5.60
CA ALA A 349 -28.91 25.73 4.58
C ALA A 349 -30.41 25.75 4.91
N ASP A 350 -31.11 26.84 4.58
CA ASP A 350 -32.55 26.99 4.84
C ASP A 350 -33.38 25.89 4.15
N ILE A 351 -33.01 25.57 2.90
CA ILE A 351 -33.64 24.55 2.09
C ILE A 351 -32.88 23.24 2.24
N TRP A 352 -33.61 22.17 2.55
CA TRP A 352 -33.10 20.81 2.58
C TRP A 352 -33.74 19.99 1.46
N PRO A 353 -33.04 19.77 0.33
CA PRO A 353 -33.65 19.18 -0.87
C PRO A 353 -33.63 17.64 -0.88
N TYR A 354 -33.15 17.01 0.20
CA TYR A 354 -32.97 15.57 0.28
C TYR A 354 -34.16 14.87 0.98
N SER A 355 -34.45 13.64 0.57
CA SER A 355 -35.53 12.80 1.11
C SER A 355 -35.24 12.22 2.52
N PHE A 356 -33.97 12.24 2.96
CA PHE A 356 -33.53 11.79 4.28
C PHE A 356 -33.28 12.98 5.23
N SER A 357 -33.12 12.76 6.53
CA SER A 357 -32.99 13.88 7.47
C SER A 357 -31.57 14.47 7.51
N ARG A 358 -31.45 15.73 7.94
CA ARG A 358 -30.16 16.35 8.31
C ARG A 358 -29.42 15.56 9.39
N THR A 359 -30.16 14.87 10.27
CA THR A 359 -29.57 14.03 11.33
C THR A 359 -28.89 12.83 10.72
N ASP A 360 -29.54 12.14 9.78
CA ASP A 360 -28.95 10.99 9.08
C ASP A 360 -27.72 11.43 8.28
N ALA A 361 -27.76 12.61 7.65
CA ALA A 361 -26.64 13.16 6.92
C ALA A 361 -25.42 13.47 7.81
N ALA A 362 -25.58 14.32 8.83
CA ALA A 362 -24.45 14.88 9.59
C ALA A 362 -24.13 14.17 10.92
N TRP A 363 -25.09 13.47 11.51
CA TRP A 363 -24.92 12.77 12.80
C TRP A 363 -25.38 11.33 12.67
N PRO A 364 -24.74 10.53 11.80
CA PRO A 364 -25.08 9.13 11.68
C PRO A 364 -24.95 8.39 13.01
N LYS A 365 -25.73 7.31 13.14
CA LYS A 365 -25.76 6.49 14.36
C LYS A 365 -24.36 6.00 14.71
N GLY A 366 -23.95 6.18 15.96
CA GLY A 366 -22.63 5.78 16.47
C GLY A 366 -21.58 6.89 16.46
N LEU A 367 -21.83 8.03 15.82
CA LEU A 367 -20.92 9.18 15.88
C LEU A 367 -21.04 9.92 17.24
N ASP A 368 -19.90 10.14 17.92
CA ASP A 368 -19.86 11.09 19.05
C ASP A 368 -20.03 12.52 18.51
N ARG A 369 -21.19 13.12 18.81
CA ARG A 369 -21.55 14.47 18.36
C ARG A 369 -20.52 15.53 18.77
N ARG A 370 -19.76 15.32 19.85
CA ARG A 370 -18.72 16.25 20.32
C ARG A 370 -17.44 16.19 19.50
N ARG A 371 -17.25 15.12 18.71
CA ARG A 371 -16.07 14.87 17.89
C ARG A 371 -16.38 14.98 16.39
N LYS A 372 -17.43 15.72 16.02
CA LYS A 372 -17.81 15.90 14.61
C LYS A 372 -16.71 16.63 13.85
N PHE A 373 -16.12 15.93 12.88
CA PHE A 373 -15.35 16.54 11.81
C PHE A 373 -16.29 16.93 10.66
N TRP A 374 -16.10 18.12 10.09
CA TRP A 374 -16.87 18.60 8.94
C TRP A 374 -16.01 18.53 7.69
N SER A 375 -16.53 17.89 6.64
CA SER A 375 -15.92 18.01 5.31
C SER A 375 -15.93 19.48 4.90
N PRO A 376 -14.79 20.05 4.47
CA PRO A 376 -14.72 21.45 4.06
C PRO A 376 -15.45 21.70 2.73
N VAL A 377 -15.62 20.65 1.91
CA VAL A 377 -16.29 20.70 0.61
C VAL A 377 -17.23 19.50 0.44
N SER A 378 -18.19 19.63 -0.47
CA SER A 378 -19.03 18.53 -0.92
C SER A 378 -18.21 17.59 -1.83
N ARG A 379 -18.87 16.60 -2.45
CA ARG A 379 -18.22 15.64 -3.33
C ARG A 379 -17.52 16.34 -4.50
N ILE A 380 -16.24 16.03 -4.67
CA ILE A 380 -15.40 16.58 -5.74
C ILE A 380 -15.81 15.98 -7.10
N ASP A 381 -15.92 16.83 -8.12
CA ASP A 381 -16.04 16.42 -9.52
C ASP A 381 -14.65 16.24 -10.15
N ASN A 382 -14.17 15.00 -10.15
CA ASN A 382 -12.85 14.66 -10.69
C ASN A 382 -12.78 14.93 -12.21
N ALA A 383 -13.83 14.59 -12.95
CA ALA A 383 -13.82 14.66 -14.41
C ALA A 383 -13.87 16.10 -14.92
N LEU A 384 -14.52 17.01 -14.19
CA LEU A 384 -14.46 18.44 -14.50
C LEU A 384 -13.04 18.99 -14.30
N GLY A 385 -12.38 18.65 -13.19
CA GLY A 385 -11.02 19.12 -12.91
C GLY A 385 -10.01 18.73 -13.99
N ASP A 386 -10.09 17.49 -14.50
CA ASP A 386 -9.22 17.04 -15.59
C ASP A 386 -9.52 17.73 -16.93
N ARG A 387 -10.78 18.10 -17.18
CA ARG A 387 -11.19 18.83 -18.40
C ARG A 387 -10.87 20.31 -18.34
N VAL A 388 -10.85 20.90 -17.14
CA VAL A 388 -10.59 22.32 -16.88
C VAL A 388 -9.41 22.43 -15.93
N LEU A 389 -8.21 22.19 -16.46
CA LEU A 389 -7.00 22.09 -15.67
C LEU A 389 -6.53 23.48 -15.19
N ILE A 390 -6.69 23.75 -13.91
CA ILE A 390 -6.20 24.96 -13.24
C ILE A 390 -5.27 24.55 -12.09
N CYS A 391 -3.95 24.72 -12.29
CA CYS A 391 -2.91 24.27 -11.34
C CYS A 391 -2.23 25.42 -10.58
N SER A 392 -2.78 26.63 -10.66
CA SER A 392 -2.32 27.81 -9.93
C SER A 392 -3.52 28.49 -9.26
N CYS A 393 -3.27 29.30 -8.23
CA CYS A 393 -4.34 30.11 -7.64
C CYS A 393 -5.02 30.94 -8.74
N PRO A 394 -6.36 30.93 -8.83
CA PRO A 394 -7.07 31.84 -9.72
C PRO A 394 -6.83 33.28 -9.27
N PRO A 395 -6.96 34.28 -10.18
CA PRO A 395 -6.93 35.68 -9.80
C PRO A 395 -7.96 35.99 -8.71
N VAL A 396 -7.63 36.91 -7.79
CA VAL A 396 -8.53 37.26 -6.67
C VAL A 396 -9.86 37.80 -7.20
N GLU A 397 -9.84 38.50 -8.34
CA GLU A 397 -11.01 39.03 -9.03
C GLU A 397 -11.98 37.93 -9.50
N ALA A 398 -11.49 36.71 -9.74
CA ALA A 398 -12.32 35.57 -10.09
C ALA A 398 -12.93 34.86 -8.87
N LEU A 399 -12.49 35.21 -7.65
CA LEU A 399 -12.97 34.63 -6.39
C LEU A 399 -14.05 35.50 -5.70
N THR A 400 -14.21 36.76 -6.10
CA THR A 400 -15.14 37.71 -5.47
C THR A 400 -16.60 37.58 -5.93
N ASP A 401 -16.86 36.80 -6.99
CA ASP A 401 -18.18 36.65 -7.61
C ASP A 401 -18.87 35.31 -7.29
N ALA A 402 -18.36 34.52 -6.33
CA ALA A 402 -18.85 33.18 -5.97
C ALA A 402 -19.59 33.12 -4.62
#